data_AF-A0A7G6E688-F1
#
_entry.id   AF-A0A7G6E688-F1
#
_cell.length_a   1.000
_cell.length_b   1.000
_cell.length_c   1.000
_cell.angle_alpha   90.00
_cell.angle_beta   90.00
_cell.angle_gamma   90.00
#
_symmetry.space_group_name_H-M   'P 1'
#
loop_
_entity.id
_entity.type
_entity.pdbx_description
1 polymer ?
#
loop_
_entity_poly.entity_id
_entity_poly.type
_entity_poly.pdbx_seq_one_letter_code
_entity_poly.pdbx_strand_id
1 'polypeptide(L)' 'MEDCFKKILDAVDIETYFACKDEAEGRALALNLLEKFGLKDIDIVFIEFTGPGARVRARGYVYRPGDHYGWLEGGMANE' A
#
# COMPACT_ATOMS: atom_id res chain seq x y z
N MET A 1 -6.52 27.77 10.79
CA MET A 1 -6.74 26.54 10.00
C MET A 1 -5.41 25.82 9.99
N GLU A 2 -5.35 24.57 10.46
CA GLU A 2 -4.10 23.80 10.38
C GLU A 2 -3.73 23.57 8.90
N ASP A 3 -2.43 23.53 8.62
CA ASP A 3 -1.90 23.23 7.31
C ASP A 3 -2.26 21.79 6.90
N CYS A 4 -2.92 21.63 5.75
CA CYS A 4 -3.37 20.33 5.27
C CYS A 4 -2.19 19.37 4.98
N PHE A 5 -1.01 19.90 4.66
CA PHE A 5 0.19 19.08 4.45
C PHE A 5 0.58 18.27 5.70
N LYS A 6 0.22 18.74 6.90
CA LYS A 6 0.46 18.02 8.17
C LYS A 6 -0.51 16.85 8.41
N LYS A 7 -1.47 16.63 7.50
CA LYS A 7 -2.52 15.61 7.63
C LYS A 7 -2.50 14.60 6.47
N ILE A 8 -1.43 14.57 5.67
CA ILE A 8 -1.29 13.66 4.53
C ILE A 8 -0.72 12.32 4.99
N LEU A 9 -1.27 11.23 4.46
CA LEU A 9 -0.69 9.89 4.53
C LEU A 9 -0.30 9.49 3.12
N ASP A 10 1.00 9.31 2.87
CA ASP A 10 1.45 8.83 1.56
C ASP A 10 1.33 7.31 1.54
N ALA A 11 0.63 6.79 0.54
CA ALA A 11 0.39 5.37 0.39
C ALA A 11 0.40 4.96 -1.08
N VAL A 12 0.79 3.72 -1.33
CA VAL A 12 0.70 3.07 -2.63
C VAL A 12 -0.38 2.01 -2.56
N ASP A 13 -1.38 2.13 -3.43
CA ASP A 13 -2.40 1.11 -3.64
C ASP A 13 -2.00 0.19 -4.80
N ILE A 14 -2.06 -1.12 -4.57
CA ILE A 14 -1.86 -2.15 -5.58
C ILE A 14 -3.16 -2.91 -5.73
N GLU A 15 -3.75 -2.84 -6.92
CA GLU A 15 -4.91 -3.65 -7.29
C GLU A 15 -4.48 -4.73 -8.29
N THR A 16 -4.80 -5.98 -7.98
CA THR A 16 -4.43 -7.13 -8.81
C THR A 16 -5.41 -8.30 -8.61
N TYR A 17 -5.24 -9.36 -9.40
CA TYR A 17 -6.03 -10.58 -9.31
C TYR A 17 -5.11 -11.81 -9.16
N PHE A 18 -5.31 -12.56 -8.09
CA PHE A 18 -4.56 -13.79 -7.82
C PHE A 18 -5.38 -15.01 -8.22
N ALA A 19 -4.83 -15.87 -9.08
CA ALA A 19 -5.33 -17.23 -9.22
C ALA A 19 -5.03 -18.00 -7.92
N CYS A 20 -6.08 -18.41 -7.21
CA CYS A 20 -5.99 -19.04 -5.90
C CYS A 20 -7.25 -19.88 -5.63
N LYS A 21 -7.20 -20.75 -4.62
CA LYS A 21 -8.28 -21.70 -4.30
C LYS A 21 -9.36 -21.09 -3.42
N ASP A 22 -9.03 -20.05 -2.65
CA ASP A 22 -9.92 -19.38 -1.72
C ASP A 22 -9.43 -17.96 -1.38
N GLU A 23 -10.27 -17.19 -0.68
CA GLU A 23 -9.97 -15.82 -0.25
C GLU A 23 -8.76 -15.77 0.70
N ALA A 24 -8.57 -16.78 1.54
CA ALA A 24 -7.48 -16.82 2.50
C ALA A 24 -6.11 -16.93 1.81
N GLU A 25 -6.01 -17.78 0.78
CA GLU A 25 -4.84 -17.88 -0.07
C GLU A 25 -4.61 -16.58 -0.86
N GLY A 26 -5.65 -16.00 -1.46
CA GLY A 26 -5.55 -14.70 -2.14
C GLY A 26 -5.03 -13.59 -1.22
N ARG A 27 -5.50 -13.55 0.02
CA ARG A 27 -5.03 -12.61 1.04
C ARG A 27 -3.56 -12.83 1.39
N ALA A 28 -3.14 -14.09 1.59
CA ALA A 28 -1.75 -14.42 1.90
C ALA A 28 -0.80 -14.03 0.75
N LEU A 29 -1.20 -14.29 -0.49
CA LEU A 29 -0.44 -13.89 -1.69
C LEU A 29 -0.30 -12.37 -1.80
N ALA A 30 -1.36 -11.62 -1.53
CA ALA A 30 -1.33 -10.16 -1.55
C ALA A 30 -0.37 -9.58 -0.51
N LEU A 31 -0.42 -10.06 0.73
CA LEU A 31 0.51 -9.64 1.78
C LEU A 31 1.96 -9.96 1.41
N ASN A 32 2.22 -11.17 0.91
CA ASN A 32 3.55 -11.57 0.47
C ASN A 32 4.08 -10.71 -0.69
N LEU A 33 3.21 -10.31 -1.62
CA LEU A 33 3.57 -9.40 -2.72
C LEU A 33 4.05 -8.05 -2.19
N LEU A 34 3.31 -7.46 -1.25
CA LEU A 34 3.66 -6.16 -0.65
C LEU A 34 5.00 -6.23 0.10
N GLU A 35 5.22 -7.31 0.88
CA GLU A 35 6.49 -7.57 1.54
C GLU A 35 7.65 -7.68 0.55
N LYS A 36 7.44 -8.37 -0.59
CA LYS A 36 8.44 -8.48 -1.67
C LYS A 36 8.75 -7.15 -2.35
N PHE A 37 7.80 -6.23 -2.37
CA PHE A 37 8.04 -4.84 -2.81
C PHE A 37 8.73 -3.98 -1.75
N GLY A 38 9.00 -4.52 -0.56
CA GLY A 38 9.66 -3.82 0.53
C GLY A 38 8.73 -2.89 1.33
N LEU A 39 7.41 -3.01 1.14
CA LEU A 39 6.42 -2.26 1.90
C LEU A 39 6.27 -2.89 3.29
N LYS A 40 6.26 -2.06 4.33
CA LYS A 40 6.26 -2.53 5.74
C LYS A 40 4.93 -2.33 6.44
N ASP A 41 4.30 -1.19 6.20
CA ASP A 41 3.01 -0.83 6.78
C ASP A 41 1.91 -1.13 5.77
N ILE A 42 1.46 -2.38 5.77
CA ILE A 42 0.64 -2.95 4.70
C ILE A 42 -0.75 -3.33 5.20
N ASP A 43 -1.75 -3.16 4.35
CA ASP A 43 -3.14 -3.50 4.64
C ASP A 43 -3.87 -4.04 3.40
N ILE A 44 -4.90 -4.85 3.62
CA ILE A 44 -5.81 -5.33 2.57
C ILE A 44 -7.09 -4.50 2.66
N VAL A 45 -7.22 -3.52 1.78
CA VAL A 45 -8.35 -2.59 1.79
C VAL A 45 -9.59 -3.16 1.12
N PHE A 46 -9.41 -4.14 0.23
CA PHE A 46 -10.50 -4.87 -0.41
C PHE A 46 -10.01 -6.25 -0.86
N ILE A 47 -10.85 -7.26 -0.68
CA ILE A 47 -10.66 -8.56 -1.30
C ILE A 47 -12.02 -9.16 -1.64
N GLU A 48 -12.09 -9.78 -2.81
CA GLU A 48 -13.26 -10.52 -3.26
C GLU A 48 -12.82 -11.75 -4.03
N PHE A 49 -13.15 -12.93 -3.50
CA PHE A 49 -12.92 -14.20 -4.18
C PHE A 49 -14.07 -14.49 -5.16
N THR A 50 -13.78 -14.50 -6.46
CA THR A 50 -14.77 -14.80 -7.51
C THR A 50 -14.15 -15.62 -8.63
N GLY A 51 -14.85 -16.66 -9.09
CA GLY A 51 -14.36 -17.50 -10.18
C GLY A 51 -13.07 -18.24 -9.80
N PRO A 52 -11.98 -18.14 -10.60
CA PRO A 52 -10.74 -18.89 -10.38
C PRO A 52 -9.77 -18.27 -9.35
N GLY A 53 -10.17 -17.25 -8.59
CA GLY A 53 -9.24 -16.47 -7.80
C GLY A 53 -9.84 -15.28 -7.06
N ALA A 54 -8.98 -14.39 -6.56
CA ALA A 54 -9.36 -13.23 -5.77
C ALA A 54 -8.87 -11.92 -6.41
N ARG A 55 -9.79 -10.95 -6.57
CA ARG A 55 -9.43 -9.56 -6.81
C ARG A 55 -9.06 -8.93 -5.47
N VAL A 56 -7.86 -8.38 -5.39
CA VAL A 56 -7.34 -7.77 -4.15
C VAL A 56 -6.91 -6.35 -4.43
N ARG A 57 -7.31 -5.42 -3.55
CA ARG A 57 -6.66 -4.13 -3.40
C ARG A 57 -5.94 -4.11 -2.06
N ALA A 58 -4.65 -3.87 -2.13
CA ALA A 58 -3.78 -3.75 -0.99
C ALA A 58 -3.13 -2.37 -0.95
N ARG A 59 -2.81 -1.90 0.25
CA ARG A 59 -2.20 -0.61 0.50
C ARG A 59 -0.89 -0.80 1.25
N GLY A 60 0.16 -0.09 0.84
CA GLY A 60 1.36 0.11 1.64
C GLY A 60 1.54 1.58 1.95
N TYR A 61 1.61 1.96 3.23
CA TYR A 61 1.96 3.33 3.63
C TYR A 61 3.46 3.55 3.50
N VAL A 62 3.83 4.68 2.87
CA VAL A 62 5.21 5.10 2.64
C VAL A 62 5.65 6.11 3.69
N TYR A 63 4.78 7.06 4.05
CA TYR A 63 5.01 8.05 5.10
C TYR A 63 3.80 8.18 6.02
N ARG A 64 4.05 8.19 7.34
CA ARG A 64 3.04 8.46 8.37
C ARG A 64 3.13 9.91 8.88
N PRO A 65 2.08 10.46 9.52
CA PRO A 65 2.08 11.83 10.01
C PRO A 65 3.10 11.91 11.15
N GLY A 66 4.16 12.71 10.96
CA GLY A 66 5.32 12.76 11.84
C GLY A 66 6.60 12.17 11.26
N ASP A 67 6.54 11.47 10.11
CA ASP A 67 7.72 11.13 9.32
C ASP A 67 8.29 12.36 8.59
N HIS A 68 9.53 12.22 8.13
CA HIS A 68 10.19 13.20 7.27
C HIS A 68 9.76 13.01 5.82
N TYR A 69 8.98 13.96 5.31
CA TYR A 69 8.54 13.96 3.92
C TYR A 69 9.60 14.69 3.08
N GLY A 70 10.47 13.94 2.39
CA GLY A 70 11.57 14.52 1.60
C GLY A 70 11.12 15.50 0.50
N TRP A 71 9.88 15.41 0.03
CA TRP A 71 9.30 16.37 -0.93
C TRP A 71 8.77 17.66 -0.27
N LEU A 72 8.45 17.65 1.03
CA LEU A 72 8.08 18.84 1.81
C LEU A 72 9.30 19.65 2.25
N GLU A 73 10.42 18.98 2.52
CA GLU A 73 11.67 19.62 2.97
C GLU A 73 12.50 20.25 1.83
N GLY A 74 11.99 20.17 0.59
CA GLY A 74 12.57 20.80 -0.58
C GLY A 74 13.34 19.81 -1.43
N GLY A 75 12.82 19.56 -2.63
CA GLY A 75 13.59 18.96 -3.72
C GLY A 75 14.80 19.81 -4.07
N MET A 76 15.90 19.62 -3.34
CA MET A 76 17.26 19.93 -3.74
C MET A 76 18.15 18.76 -3.33
N ALA A 77 17.99 17.62 -3.99
CA ALA A 77 19.16 16.80 -4.25
C ALA A 77 19.97 17.54 -5.32
N ASN A 78 20.94 18.34 -4.88
CA ASN A 78 22.08 18.65 -5.73
C ASN A 78 22.86 17.35 -5.92
N GLU A 79 22.86 16.82 -7.14
CA GLU A 79 24.00 16.30 -7.93
C GLU A 79 23.50 15.50 -9.15
#